data_AF-A0A2A2TLP9-F1
#
_entry.id   AF-A0A2A2TLP9-F1
#
_cell.length_a   1.000
_cell.length_b   1.000
_cell.length_c   1.000
_cell.angle_alpha   90.00
_cell.angle_beta   90.00
_cell.angle_gamma   90.00
#
_symmetry.space_group_name_H-M   'P 1'
#
loop_
_entity.id
_entity.type
_entity.pdbx_description
1 polymer ?
#
loop_
_entity_poly.entity_id
_entity_poly.type
_entity_poly.pdbx_seq_one_letter_code
_entity_poly.pdbx_strand_id
1 'polypeptide(L)'
;MARNKFFASTPKNEGLVIPEMAVFLKNDCKAGCWTVGETEYGGKLEFLLVHFSRRVSEYMGGRIAQGQIWLTPVSGDVPKGIVYYTLIKNSKSGRSGSLKNLGCQVAIAQSQGYDPRELVWCPKFVKKSAAIADENGTTQNASWYVLDWSYRECHAEEEKVLDNTVAIIQNSDQMELLFDMDLEATSICVDGMSQREILAVLNPTNRMALPAAD
;
A
#
# COMPACT_ATOMS: atom_id res chain seq x y z
N MET A 1 14.87 -15.39 -28.66
CA MET A 1 15.42 -16.42 -27.76
C MET A 1 14.31 -17.38 -27.38
N ALA A 2 14.52 -18.69 -27.54
CA ALA A 2 13.57 -19.68 -27.02
C ALA A 2 13.67 -19.70 -25.49
N ARG A 3 12.53 -19.61 -24.78
CA ARG A 3 12.49 -19.69 -23.32
C ARG A 3 13.06 -21.04 -22.87
N ASN A 4 13.87 -21.03 -21.81
CA ASN A 4 14.45 -22.25 -21.24
C ASN A 4 13.32 -23.21 -20.82
N LYS A 5 13.45 -24.50 -21.17
CA LYS A 5 12.45 -25.54 -20.90
C LYS A 5 12.01 -25.65 -19.44
N PHE A 6 12.88 -25.30 -18.48
CA PHE A 6 12.54 -25.28 -17.05
C PHE A 6 11.61 -24.12 -16.66
N PHE A 7 11.62 -23.01 -17.40
CA PHE A 7 10.74 -21.85 -17.22
C PHE A 7 9.62 -21.78 -18.28
N ALA A 8 9.64 -22.69 -19.26
CA ALA A 8 8.63 -22.76 -20.32
C ALA A 8 7.37 -23.52 -19.88
N SER A 9 7.47 -24.34 -18.83
CA SER A 9 6.40 -25.17 -18.28
C SER A 9 5.81 -24.64 -16.98
N THR A 10 6.09 -23.39 -16.59
CA THR A 10 5.36 -22.78 -15.48
C THR A 10 3.88 -22.79 -15.91
N PRO A 11 2.99 -23.49 -15.19
CA PRO A 11 1.56 -23.42 -15.46
C PRO A 11 1.20 -21.94 -15.57
N LYS A 12 0.33 -21.57 -16.52
CA LYS A 12 -0.23 -20.21 -16.48
C LYS A 12 -0.79 -20.04 -15.08
N ASN A 13 -0.21 -19.14 -14.29
CA ASN A 13 -0.65 -18.94 -12.92
C ASN A 13 -2.15 -18.65 -12.96
N GLU A 14 -2.93 -19.59 -12.42
CA GLU A 14 -4.38 -19.43 -12.31
C GLU A 14 -4.74 -18.46 -11.17
N GLY A 15 -3.76 -18.21 -10.28
CA GLY A 15 -3.81 -17.31 -9.13
C GLY A 15 -2.96 -16.06 -9.24
N LEU A 16 -3.06 -15.19 -8.23
CA LEU A 16 -2.21 -14.02 -8.04
C LEU A 16 -0.80 -14.44 -7.61
N VAL A 17 0.21 -13.75 -8.13
CA VAL A 17 1.60 -13.98 -7.75
C VAL A 17 1.96 -13.05 -6.59
N ILE A 18 2.36 -13.63 -5.45
CA ILE A 18 3.08 -12.91 -4.41
C ILE A 18 4.57 -13.06 -4.73
N PRO A 19 5.25 -11.99 -5.15
CA PRO A 19 6.66 -12.08 -5.48
C PRO A 19 7.48 -12.34 -4.22
N GLU A 20 8.52 -13.17 -4.32
CA GLU A 20 9.45 -13.43 -3.20
C GLU A 20 10.15 -12.15 -2.71
N MET A 21 10.31 -11.18 -3.60
CA MET A 21 10.77 -9.82 -3.27
C MET A 21 9.61 -8.85 -3.38
N ALA A 22 9.37 -8.06 -2.33
CA ALA A 22 8.32 -7.06 -2.32
C ALA A 22 8.51 -6.04 -3.46
N VAL A 23 7.49 -5.87 -4.32
CA VAL A 23 7.55 -4.92 -5.44
C VAL A 23 6.92 -3.61 -5.03
N PHE A 24 7.76 -2.57 -4.89
CA PHE A 24 7.31 -1.25 -4.48
C PHE A 24 6.66 -0.49 -5.64
N LEU A 25 5.35 -0.28 -5.55
CA LEU A 25 4.59 0.61 -6.42
C LEU A 25 4.55 2.00 -5.79
N LYS A 26 5.49 2.85 -6.19
CA LYS A 26 5.63 4.20 -5.65
C LYS A 26 4.59 5.14 -6.25
N ASN A 27 3.85 5.82 -5.40
CA ASN A 27 3.03 6.99 -5.74
C ASN A 27 3.91 8.24 -5.83
N ASP A 28 4.28 8.66 -7.04
CA ASP A 28 5.05 9.89 -7.22
C ASP A 28 4.12 11.11 -7.09
N CYS A 29 4.01 11.63 -5.87
CA CYS A 29 3.21 12.80 -5.56
C CYS A 29 3.79 14.11 -6.13
N LYS A 30 4.97 14.13 -6.77
CA LYS A 30 5.45 15.31 -7.50
C LYS A 30 4.94 15.29 -8.94
N ALA A 31 5.00 14.13 -9.59
CA ALA A 31 4.57 13.96 -10.98
C ALA A 31 3.09 13.63 -11.13
N GLY A 32 2.46 13.06 -10.10
CA GLY A 32 1.07 12.59 -10.15
C GLY A 32 0.92 11.26 -10.89
N CYS A 33 1.90 10.36 -10.77
CA CYS A 33 1.93 9.07 -11.45
C CYS A 33 2.37 7.94 -10.52
N TRP A 34 2.11 6.70 -10.96
CA TRP A 34 2.59 5.48 -10.33
C TRP A 34 3.88 5.03 -11.00
N THR A 35 4.84 4.56 -10.21
CA THR A 35 6.15 4.14 -10.70
C THR A 35 6.61 2.84 -10.05
N VAL A 36 7.32 2.00 -10.81
CA VAL A 36 8.08 0.86 -10.27
C VAL A 36 9.50 0.99 -10.78
N GLY A 37 10.46 1.14 -9.86
CA GLY A 37 11.82 1.54 -10.22
C GLY A 37 11.81 2.88 -10.98
N GLU A 38 12.33 2.87 -12.21
CA GLU A 38 12.36 4.04 -13.10
C GLU A 38 11.20 4.07 -14.11
N THR A 39 10.34 3.06 -14.12
CA THR A 39 9.23 2.95 -15.08
C THR A 39 7.98 3.65 -14.57
N GLU A 40 7.39 4.50 -15.39
CA GLU A 40 6.12 5.19 -15.11
C GLU A 40 4.91 4.43 -15.70
N TYR A 41 3.84 4.34 -14.92
CA TYR A 41 2.58 3.65 -15.25
C TYR A 41 1.36 4.60 -15.21
N GLY A 42 1.60 5.90 -15.45
CA GLY A 42 0.55 6.91 -15.49
C GLY A 42 -0.13 7.18 -14.14
N GLY A 43 -1.20 7.98 -14.18
CA GLY A 43 -1.91 8.45 -12.97
C GLY A 43 -3.14 7.64 -12.57
N LYS A 44 -3.55 6.65 -13.37
CA LYS A 44 -4.74 5.84 -13.13
C LYS A 44 -4.35 4.49 -12.56
N LEU A 45 -5.01 4.12 -11.47
CA LEU A 45 -4.89 2.80 -10.87
C LEU A 45 -6.22 2.49 -10.21
N GLU A 46 -6.69 1.27 -10.41
CA GLU A 46 -7.73 0.70 -9.56
C GLU A 46 -7.23 -0.65 -9.07
N PHE A 47 -7.49 -0.98 -7.82
CA PHE A 47 -6.92 -2.17 -7.20
C PHE A 47 -7.84 -2.79 -6.16
N LEU A 48 -7.63 -4.08 -5.90
CA LEU A 48 -8.16 -4.77 -4.73
C LEU A 48 -7.16 -4.73 -3.60
N LEU A 49 -7.66 -4.46 -2.39
CA LEU A 49 -6.86 -4.43 -1.18
C LEU A 49 -6.63 -5.86 -0.68
N VAL A 50 -5.36 -6.28 -0.63
CA VAL A 50 -4.97 -7.60 -0.10
C VAL A 50 -4.73 -7.49 1.41
N HIS A 51 -3.90 -6.53 1.81
CA HIS A 51 -3.56 -6.30 3.21
C HIS A 51 -3.26 -4.83 3.47
N PHE A 52 -3.56 -4.37 4.68
CA PHE A 52 -3.24 -3.02 5.13
C PHE A 52 -2.58 -3.07 6.50
N SER A 53 -1.47 -2.35 6.66
CA SER A 53 -0.85 -2.13 7.97
C SER A 53 -0.59 -0.65 8.21
N ARG A 54 -0.75 -0.20 9.46
CA ARG A 54 -0.53 1.19 9.87
C ARG A 54 0.60 1.30 10.88
N ARG A 55 1.43 2.32 10.73
CA ARG A 55 2.55 2.62 11.62
C ARG A 55 2.65 4.10 11.92
N VAL A 56 3.41 4.42 12.96
CA VAL A 56 3.88 5.78 13.24
C VAL A 56 5.39 5.75 13.03
N SER A 57 5.90 6.66 12.21
CA SER A 57 7.32 6.82 11.89
C SER A 57 7.76 8.22 12.30
N GLU A 58 9.05 8.41 12.57
CA GLU A 58 9.59 9.75 12.80
C GLU A 58 10.31 10.25 11.54
N TYR A 59 9.93 11.44 11.07
CA TYR A 59 10.54 12.06 9.89
C TYR A 59 10.84 13.52 10.18
N MET A 60 12.13 13.89 10.10
CA MET A 60 12.62 15.25 10.33
C MET A 60 12.09 15.82 11.68
N GLY A 61 12.26 15.09 12.78
CA GLY A 61 11.89 15.49 14.14
C GLY A 61 10.39 15.53 14.46
N GLY A 62 9.53 14.90 13.64
CA GLY A 62 8.09 14.84 13.90
C GLY A 62 7.50 13.46 13.61
N ARG A 63 6.55 13.03 14.43
CA ARG A 63 5.79 11.79 14.26
C ARG A 63 4.81 11.89 13.10
N ILE A 64 4.95 11.02 12.11
CA ILE A 64 4.08 10.92 10.95
C ILE A 64 3.49 9.50 10.89
N ALA A 65 2.16 9.41 10.87
CA ALA A 65 1.48 8.17 10.59
C ALA A 65 1.63 7.78 9.11
N GLN A 66 2.04 6.54 8.86
CA GLN A 66 2.17 5.93 7.55
C GLN A 66 1.29 4.68 7.47
N GLY A 67 0.72 4.42 6.30
CA GLY A 67 -0.01 3.22 5.98
C GLY A 67 0.70 2.49 4.84
N GLN A 68 0.84 1.18 4.98
CA GLN A 68 1.33 0.29 3.95
C GLN A 68 0.14 -0.49 3.39
N ILE A 69 -0.01 -0.41 2.08
CA ILE A 69 -1.09 -1.06 1.34
C ILE A 69 -0.45 -2.14 0.47
N TRP A 70 -0.86 -3.38 0.68
CA TRP A 70 -0.63 -4.47 -0.25
C TRP A 70 -1.85 -4.61 -1.16
N LEU A 71 -1.62 -4.61 -2.46
CA LEU A 71 -2.67 -4.49 -3.46
C LEU A 71 -2.38 -5.30 -4.70
N THR A 72 -3.45 -5.64 -5.44
CA THR A 72 -3.36 -6.16 -6.80
C THR A 72 -4.11 -5.23 -7.76
N PRO A 73 -3.47 -4.74 -8.83
CA PRO A 73 -4.12 -3.91 -9.84
C PRO A 73 -5.23 -4.68 -10.58
N VAL A 74 -6.40 -4.06 -10.71
CA VAL A 74 -7.50 -4.52 -11.58
C VAL A 74 -7.64 -3.64 -12.82
N SER A 75 -7.16 -2.38 -12.76
CA SER A 75 -7.16 -1.42 -13.87
C SER A 75 -5.92 -0.51 -13.83
N GLY A 76 -5.71 0.24 -14.92
CA GLY A 76 -4.53 1.08 -15.13
C GLY A 76 -3.40 0.38 -15.89
N ASP A 77 -2.26 1.05 -16.01
CA ASP A 77 -1.12 0.58 -16.81
C ASP A 77 -0.16 -0.31 -15.99
N VAL A 78 -0.32 -0.36 -14.67
CA VAL A 78 0.47 -1.22 -13.79
C VAL A 78 0.20 -2.70 -14.12
N PRO A 79 1.24 -3.56 -14.26
CA PRO A 79 1.04 -4.95 -14.64
C PRO A 79 0.18 -5.71 -13.63
N LYS A 80 -0.85 -6.39 -14.13
CA LYS A 80 -1.81 -7.17 -13.34
C LYS A 80 -1.29 -8.57 -13.02
N GLY A 81 -1.93 -9.24 -12.06
CA GLY A 81 -1.61 -10.63 -11.70
C GLY A 81 -0.48 -10.77 -10.68
N ILE A 82 0.00 -9.67 -10.12
CA ILE A 82 1.07 -9.61 -9.14
C ILE A 82 0.61 -8.73 -7.97
N VAL A 83 1.00 -9.10 -6.76
CA VAL A 83 0.80 -8.28 -5.56
C VAL A 83 1.94 -7.28 -5.43
N TYR A 84 1.58 -6.00 -5.28
CA TYR A 84 2.48 -4.89 -5.02
C TYR A 84 2.26 -4.36 -3.62
N TYR A 85 3.22 -3.57 -3.13
CA TYR A 85 2.98 -2.72 -1.97
C TYR A 85 3.19 -1.24 -2.32
N THR A 86 2.46 -0.37 -1.61
CA THR A 86 2.66 1.08 -1.67
C THR A 86 2.60 1.69 -0.27
N LEU A 87 3.16 2.89 -0.12
CA LEU A 87 3.20 3.62 1.14
C LEU A 87 2.42 4.92 1.00
N ILE A 88 1.55 5.18 1.97
CA ILE A 88 0.77 6.42 2.07
C ILE A 88 0.99 7.05 3.43
N LYS A 89 0.90 8.39 3.50
CA LYS A 89 1.15 9.11 4.76
C LYS A 89 0.19 10.27 4.95
N ASN A 90 0.08 10.70 6.20
CA ASN A 90 -0.53 11.99 6.50
C ASN A 90 0.47 13.13 6.26
N SER A 91 -0.06 14.31 5.95
CA SER A 91 0.77 15.52 5.91
C SER A 91 1.27 15.85 7.32
N LYS A 92 2.47 16.46 7.44
CA LYS A 92 3.00 16.95 8.73
C LYS A 92 2.05 17.95 9.42
N SER A 93 1.19 18.63 8.67
CA SER A 93 0.26 19.65 9.18
C SER A 93 -1.07 19.08 9.71
N GLY A 94 -1.28 17.75 9.68
CA GLY A 94 -2.51 17.11 10.16
C GLY A 94 -3.74 17.35 9.26
N ARG A 95 -3.59 18.04 8.13
CA ARG A 95 -4.66 18.30 7.15
C ARG A 95 -4.66 17.24 6.05
N SER A 96 -5.87 16.84 5.62
CA SER A 96 -6.25 16.00 4.45
C SER A 96 -5.08 15.31 3.73
N GLY A 97 -4.51 14.28 4.37
CA GLY A 97 -3.48 13.43 3.80
C GLY A 97 -4.07 12.14 3.24
N SER A 98 -3.34 11.49 2.35
CA SER A 98 -3.81 10.28 1.67
C SER A 98 -4.23 9.17 2.64
N LEU A 99 -3.54 9.03 3.78
CA LEU A 99 -3.88 8.05 4.81
C LEU A 99 -5.20 8.38 5.53
N LYS A 100 -5.41 9.63 5.94
CA LYS A 100 -6.66 10.05 6.59
C LYS A 100 -7.84 9.92 5.63
N ASN A 101 -7.67 10.33 4.36
CA ASN A 101 -8.74 10.24 3.37
C ASN A 101 -9.14 8.78 3.10
N LEU A 102 -8.17 7.86 3.00
CA LEU A 102 -8.46 6.44 2.88
C LEU A 102 -9.25 5.92 4.09
N GLY A 103 -8.80 6.24 5.31
CA GLY A 103 -9.49 5.82 6.53
C GLY A 103 -10.94 6.32 6.62
N CYS A 104 -11.21 7.54 6.16
CA CYS A 104 -12.58 8.05 6.07
C CYS A 104 -13.43 7.22 5.09
N GLN A 105 -12.90 6.89 3.90
CA GLN A 105 -13.62 6.08 2.93
C GLN A 105 -13.85 4.65 3.41
N VAL A 106 -12.88 4.05 4.11
CA VAL A 106 -13.04 2.73 4.76
C VAL A 106 -14.21 2.75 5.75
N ALA A 107 -14.30 3.79 6.59
CA ALA A 107 -15.40 3.91 7.54
C ALA A 107 -16.76 4.07 6.86
N ILE A 108 -16.81 4.82 5.74
CA ILE A 108 -18.03 4.97 4.95
C ILE A 108 -18.44 3.62 4.33
N ALA A 109 -17.50 2.90 3.70
CA ALA A 109 -17.74 1.56 3.15
C ALA A 109 -18.31 0.59 4.21
N GLN A 110 -17.67 0.53 5.39
CA GLN A 110 -18.15 -0.31 6.48
C GLN A 110 -19.53 0.10 6.98
N SER A 111 -19.83 1.41 7.05
CA SER A 111 -21.17 1.88 7.45
C SER A 111 -22.26 1.52 6.45
N GLN A 112 -21.89 1.22 5.20
CA GLN A 112 -22.78 0.73 4.15
C GLN A 112 -22.88 -0.80 4.10
N GLY A 113 -22.14 -1.51 4.97
CA GLY A 113 -22.16 -2.97 5.07
C GLY A 113 -21.13 -3.70 4.22
N TYR A 114 -20.19 -2.99 3.57
CA TYR A 114 -19.14 -3.62 2.77
C TYR A 114 -17.90 -3.98 3.60
N ASP A 115 -17.24 -5.09 3.26
CA ASP A 115 -15.85 -5.31 3.66
C ASP A 115 -14.93 -4.50 2.72
N PRO A 116 -14.02 -3.65 3.25
CA PRO A 116 -13.04 -2.90 2.47
C PRO A 116 -12.20 -3.74 1.49
N ARG A 117 -12.04 -5.04 1.72
CA ARG A 117 -11.27 -5.97 0.89
C ARG A 117 -12.05 -6.52 -0.30
N GLU A 118 -13.37 -6.38 -0.29
CA GLU A 118 -14.26 -6.75 -1.41
C GLU A 118 -14.44 -5.60 -2.42
N LEU A 119 -13.94 -4.41 -2.07
CA LEU A 119 -14.11 -3.21 -2.87
C LEU A 119 -12.90 -2.93 -3.74
N VAL A 120 -13.18 -2.42 -4.94
CA VAL A 120 -12.16 -1.86 -5.82
C VAL A 120 -11.90 -0.42 -5.39
N TRP A 121 -10.66 -0.16 -4.99
CA TRP A 121 -10.18 1.15 -4.58
C TRP A 121 -9.66 1.93 -5.80
N CYS A 122 -10.13 3.17 -5.93
CA CYS A 122 -9.82 4.07 -7.04
C CYS A 122 -9.06 5.30 -6.53
N PRO A 123 -7.74 5.21 -6.28
CA PRO A 123 -6.93 6.37 -5.96
C PRO A 123 -6.89 7.40 -7.10
N LYS A 124 -6.99 8.68 -6.76
CA LYS A 124 -6.85 9.79 -7.70
C LYS A 124 -5.82 10.80 -7.21
N PHE A 125 -4.87 11.16 -8.08
CA PHE A 125 -3.96 12.26 -7.81
C PHE A 125 -4.68 13.61 -7.91
N VAL A 126 -4.82 14.29 -6.76
CA VAL A 126 -5.40 15.63 -6.68
C VAL A 126 -4.28 16.65 -6.47
N LYS A 127 -4.14 17.59 -7.42
CA LYS A 127 -3.16 18.67 -7.31
C LYS A 127 -3.54 19.63 -6.19
N LYS A 128 -2.55 19.97 -5.36
CA LYS A 128 -2.60 20.97 -4.30
C LYS A 128 -1.49 21.98 -4.54
N SER A 129 -1.71 23.21 -4.08
CA SER A 129 -0.71 24.27 -4.14
C SER A 129 -0.79 25.11 -2.88
N ALA A 130 0.36 25.53 -2.37
CA ALA A 130 0.45 26.48 -1.27
C ALA A 130 1.69 27.35 -1.42
N ALA A 131 1.61 28.56 -0.90
CA ALA A 131 2.76 29.41 -0.66
C ALA A 131 3.50 28.88 0.56
N ILE A 132 4.74 28.42 0.38
CA ILE A 132 5.63 27.95 1.43
C ILE A 132 6.78 28.95 1.54
N ALA A 133 6.94 29.54 2.73
CA ALA A 133 8.11 30.37 3.01
C ALA A 133 9.34 29.47 3.16
N ASP A 134 10.43 29.82 2.47
CA ASP A 134 11.72 29.20 2.70
C ASP A 134 12.34 29.69 4.03
N GLU A 135 13.49 29.11 4.39
CA GLU A 135 14.22 29.45 5.62
C GLU A 135 14.67 30.93 5.67
N ASN A 136 14.67 31.62 4.53
CA ASN A 136 15.02 33.03 4.39
C ASN A 136 13.78 33.95 4.34
N GLY A 137 12.57 33.42 4.58
CA GLY A 137 11.31 34.17 4.55
C GLY A 137 10.79 34.50 3.15
N THR A 138 11.40 33.96 2.09
CA THR A 138 10.93 34.13 0.71
C THR A 138 9.82 33.12 0.43
N THR A 139 8.63 33.62 0.12
CA THR A 139 7.48 32.79 -0.20
C THR A 139 7.58 32.22 -1.60
N GLN A 140 7.71 30.89 -1.72
CA GLN A 140 7.66 30.19 -2.99
C GLN A 140 6.35 29.43 -3.13
N ASN A 141 5.76 29.47 -4.32
CA ASN A 141 4.60 28.66 -4.64
C ASN A 141 5.03 27.22 -4.89
N ALA A 142 4.68 26.33 -3.98
CA ALA A 142 4.88 24.89 -4.16
C ALA A 142 3.57 24.25 -4.65
N SER A 143 3.68 23.32 -5.60
CA SER A 143 2.57 22.46 -6.01
C SER A 143 2.96 21.00 -5.89
N TRP A 144 2.03 20.18 -5.42
CA TRP A 144 2.21 18.74 -5.22
C TRP A 144 0.88 18.02 -5.41
N TYR A 145 0.93 16.70 -5.56
CA TYR A 145 -0.25 15.85 -5.61
C TYR A 145 -0.47 15.14 -4.28
N VAL A 146 -1.72 14.85 -3.98
CA VAL A 146 -2.14 14.00 -2.87
C VAL A 146 -3.09 12.96 -3.43
N LEU A 147 -2.97 11.71 -2.99
CA LEU A 147 -3.97 10.69 -3.32
C LEU A 147 -5.25 10.96 -2.53
N ASP A 148 -6.34 11.12 -3.26
CA ASP A 148 -7.70 11.06 -2.76
C ASP A 148 -8.33 9.72 -3.16
N TRP A 149 -9.35 9.27 -2.44
CA TRP A 149 -9.85 7.91 -2.56
C TRP A 149 -11.35 7.89 -2.84
N SER A 150 -11.75 7.03 -3.75
CA SER A 150 -13.10 6.53 -3.87
C SER A 150 -13.06 5.01 -3.98
N TYR A 151 -14.21 4.36 -3.88
CA TYR A 151 -14.34 2.93 -4.07
C TYR A 151 -15.58 2.62 -4.93
N ARG A 152 -15.60 1.42 -5.49
CA ARG A 152 -16.74 0.82 -6.16
C ARG A 152 -16.78 -0.68 -5.89
N GLU A 153 -17.93 -1.29 -6.13
CA GLU A 153 -18.05 -2.75 -6.11
C GLU A 153 -17.25 -3.39 -7.27
N CYS A 154 -16.84 -4.64 -7.07
CA CYS A 154 -16.23 -5.45 -8.10
C CYS A 154 -17.20 -5.71 -9.26
N HIS A 155 -16.68 -5.68 -10.48
CA HIS A 155 -17.40 -6.16 -11.65
C HIS A 155 -17.16 -7.66 -11.88
N ALA A 156 -18.00 -8.29 -12.70
CA ALA A 156 -17.91 -9.72 -12.99
C ALA A 156 -16.52 -10.14 -13.54
N GLU A 157 -15.86 -9.28 -14.31
CA GLU A 157 -14.49 -9.53 -14.79
C GLU A 157 -13.41 -9.53 -13.68
N GLU A 158 -13.71 -8.97 -12.50
CA GLU A 158 -12.79 -8.81 -11.37
C GLU A 158 -13.03 -9.84 -10.26
N GLU A 159 -14.16 -10.55 -10.27
CA GLU A 159 -14.50 -11.59 -9.28
C GLU A 159 -13.39 -12.64 -9.15
N LYS A 160 -12.81 -13.08 -10.27
CA LYS A 160 -11.68 -14.02 -10.23
C LYS A 160 -10.46 -13.45 -9.50
N VAL A 161 -10.20 -12.15 -9.61
CA VAL A 161 -9.10 -11.49 -8.91
C VAL A 161 -9.42 -11.37 -7.42
N LEU A 162 -10.69 -11.12 -7.08
CA LEU A 162 -11.18 -11.13 -5.71
C LEU A 162 -11.05 -12.51 -5.08
N ASP A 163 -11.50 -13.57 -5.74
CA ASP A 163 -11.35 -14.96 -5.27
C ASP A 163 -9.89 -15.32 -5.00
N ASN A 164 -9.00 -14.94 -5.92
CA ASN A 164 -7.57 -15.14 -5.75
C ASN A 164 -7.00 -14.34 -4.56
N THR A 165 -7.53 -13.14 -4.30
CA THR A 165 -7.15 -12.33 -3.15
C THR A 165 -7.61 -12.97 -1.85
N VAL A 166 -8.84 -13.51 -1.82
CA VAL A 166 -9.39 -14.27 -0.69
C VAL A 166 -8.53 -15.51 -0.41
N ALA A 167 -8.13 -16.24 -1.45
CA ALA A 167 -7.25 -17.41 -1.31
C ALA A 167 -5.91 -17.05 -0.65
N ILE A 168 -5.33 -15.90 -1.00
CA ILE A 168 -4.12 -15.38 -0.33
C ILE A 168 -4.41 -15.10 1.14
N ILE A 169 -5.48 -14.36 1.44
CA ILE A 169 -5.83 -13.96 2.81
C ILE A 169 -6.07 -15.17 3.72
N GLN A 170 -6.66 -16.25 3.18
CA GLN A 170 -6.93 -17.49 3.92
C GLN A 170 -5.69 -18.37 4.12
N ASN A 171 -4.62 -18.14 3.35
CA ASN A 171 -3.39 -18.93 3.41
C ASN A 171 -2.35 -18.21 4.28
N SER A 172 -2.07 -18.75 5.46
CA SER A 172 -1.10 -18.19 6.42
C SER A 172 0.28 -18.00 5.82
N ASP A 173 0.77 -18.98 5.06
CA ASP A 173 2.12 -18.97 4.49
C ASP A 173 2.24 -17.87 3.42
N GLN A 174 1.18 -17.67 2.63
CA GLN A 174 1.14 -16.59 1.65
C GLN A 174 0.98 -15.21 2.29
N MET A 175 0.21 -15.11 3.36
CA MET A 175 0.12 -13.89 4.15
C MET A 175 1.46 -13.55 4.80
N GLU A 176 2.25 -14.53 5.25
CA GLU A 176 3.60 -14.32 5.79
C GLU A 176 4.54 -13.67 4.77
N LEU A 177 4.42 -14.00 3.48
CA LEU A 177 5.19 -13.38 2.40
C LEU A 177 4.87 -11.89 2.20
N LEU A 178 3.71 -11.41 2.66
CA LEU A 178 3.36 -9.99 2.69
C LEU A 178 4.04 -9.23 3.84
N PHE A 179 4.87 -9.90 4.63
CA PHE A 179 5.66 -9.30 5.70
C PHE A 179 7.15 -9.44 5.40
N ASP A 180 7.68 -8.46 4.67
CA ASP A 180 9.12 -8.33 4.46
C ASP A 180 9.77 -7.75 5.73
N MET A 181 10.57 -8.55 6.45
CA MET A 181 11.20 -8.13 7.71
C MET A 181 12.13 -6.92 7.57
N ASP A 182 12.78 -6.74 6.42
CA ASP A 182 13.68 -5.61 6.18
C ASP A 182 12.86 -4.34 5.89
N LEU A 183 11.76 -4.49 5.14
CA LEU A 183 10.78 -3.41 4.94
C LEU A 183 10.09 -3.03 6.25
N GLU A 184 9.84 -4.00 7.11
CA GLU A 184 9.29 -3.81 8.45
C GLU A 184 10.28 -3.08 9.37
N ALA A 185 11.55 -3.49 9.38
CA ALA A 185 12.61 -2.87 10.18
C ALA A 185 12.88 -1.41 9.77
N THR A 186 12.82 -1.12 8.47
CA THR A 186 12.95 0.25 7.94
C THR A 186 11.71 1.13 8.18
N SER A 187 10.60 0.53 8.63
CA SER A 187 9.31 1.21 8.86
C SER A 187 8.84 1.22 10.32
N ILE A 188 9.61 0.66 11.27
CA ILE A 188 9.40 0.77 12.72
C ILE A 188 9.98 2.08 13.24
N CYS A 189 9.26 2.75 14.16
CA CYS A 189 9.81 3.85 14.93
C CYS A 189 10.86 3.29 15.91
N VAL A 190 12.14 3.40 15.56
CA VAL A 190 13.27 2.87 16.33
C VAL A 190 13.86 3.89 17.31
N ASP A 191 13.22 5.05 17.49
CA ASP A 191 13.76 6.09 18.37
C ASP A 191 13.80 5.62 19.84
N GLY A 192 15.00 5.67 20.42
CA GLY A 192 15.28 5.19 21.78
C GLY A 192 15.24 3.68 22.01
N MET A 193 14.98 2.86 20.97
CA MET A 193 14.93 1.40 21.11
C MET A 193 16.31 0.76 20.89
N SER A 194 16.67 -0.16 21.78
CA SER A 194 17.81 -1.04 21.60
C SER A 194 17.57 -2.06 20.49
N GLN A 195 18.64 -2.57 19.89
CA GLN A 195 18.58 -3.59 18.83
C GLN A 195 17.78 -4.84 19.26
N ARG A 196 17.78 -5.17 20.56
CA ARG A 196 16.99 -6.27 21.13
C ARG A 196 15.49 -5.97 21.15
N GLU A 197 15.07 -4.73 21.40
CA GLU A 197 13.66 -4.32 21.42
C GLU A 197 13.08 -4.24 20.01
N ILE A 198 13.87 -3.75 19.06
CA ILE A 198 13.51 -3.76 17.63
C ILE A 198 13.26 -5.19 17.17
N LEU A 199 14.17 -6.12 17.49
CA LEU A 199 14.03 -7.55 17.16
C LEU A 199 12.84 -8.22 17.88
N ALA A 200 12.49 -7.78 19.09
CA ALA A 200 11.32 -8.29 19.81
C ALA A 200 9.99 -7.82 19.21
N VAL A 201 9.92 -6.60 18.67
CA VAL A 201 8.75 -6.09 17.91
C VAL A 201 8.63 -6.75 16.54
N LEU A 202 9.77 -7.05 15.90
CA LEU A 202 9.82 -7.77 14.63
C LEU A 202 9.49 -9.26 14.77
N ASN A 203 9.46 -9.82 15.98
CA ASN A 203 9.22 -11.23 16.20
C ASN A 203 7.75 -11.63 15.88
N PRO A 204 7.51 -12.55 14.91
CA PRO A 204 6.17 -12.98 14.52
C PRO A 204 5.31 -13.54 15.65
N THR A 205 5.92 -14.14 16.69
CA THR A 205 5.18 -14.73 17.82
C THR A 205 4.48 -13.69 18.69
N ASN A 206 4.97 -12.45 18.72
CA ASN A 206 4.34 -11.34 19.44
C ASN A 206 3.17 -10.71 18.65
N ARG A 207 2.99 -11.08 17.37
CA ARG A 207 1.88 -10.61 16.51
C ARG A 207 0.61 -11.45 16.66
N MET A 208 0.72 -12.67 17.19
CA MET A 208 -0.41 -13.59 17.39
C MET A 208 -1.16 -13.41 18.73
N ALA A 209 -0.80 -12.42 19.54
CA ALA A 209 -1.54 -12.10 20.76
C ALA A 209 -2.72 -11.15 20.47
N LEU A 210 -3.62 -11.54 19.58
CA LEU A 210 -5.02 -11.13 19.68
C LEU A 210 -5.77 -12.36 20.21
N PRO A 211 -6.38 -12.30 21.40
CA PRO A 211 -7.24 -13.40 21.83
C PRO A 211 -8.34 -13.56 20.78
N ALA A 212 -8.60 -14.82 20.38
CA ALA A 212 -9.83 -15.15 19.69
C ALA A 212 -10.98 -14.58 20.54
N ALA A 213 -11.81 -13.73 19.94
CA ALA A 213 -13.02 -13.28 20.60
C ALA A 213 -13.90 -14.51 20.82
N ASP A 214 -14.21 -14.79 22.09
CA ASP A 214 -15.30 -15.69 22.49
C ASP A 214 -16.66 -15.11 22.07
#